data_AF-A3VMT4-F1
#
_entry.id   AF-A3VMT4-F1
#
_cell.length_a   1.000
_cell.length_b   1.000
_cell.length_c   1.000
_cell.angle_alpha   90.00
_cell.angle_beta   90.00
_cell.angle_gamma   90.00
#
_symmetry.space_group_name_H-M   'P 1'
#
loop_
_entity.id
_entity.type
_entity.pdbx_description
1 polymer ?
#
loop_
_entity_poly.entity_id
_entity_poly.type
_entity_poly.pdbx_seq_one_letter_code
_entity_poly.pdbx_strand_id
1 'polypeptide(L)' 'MRDDLLAQADQDVVLDATHVTQIGGLALQVIRAAARSWAEAGRSLTFENASTTVCDQLSLLGFNPDTLTTWEAET' A
#
# COMPACT_ATOMS: atom_id res chain seq x y z
N MET A 1 4.89 6.08 -10.15
CA MET A 1 4.37 5.39 -8.94
C MET A 1 4.55 6.23 -7.68
N ARG A 2 5.78 6.57 -7.25
CA ARG A 2 5.97 7.41 -6.04
C ARG A 2 5.35 8.80 -6.16
N ASP A 3 5.66 9.51 -7.25
CA ASP A 3 5.21 10.89 -7.51
C ASP A 3 3.68 11.00 -7.60
N ASP A 4 3.06 10.07 -8.33
CA ASP A 4 1.60 9.95 -8.47
C ASP A 4 0.88 9.71 -7.13
N LEU A 5 1.51 8.92 -6.24
CA LEU A 5 1.05 8.74 -4.86
C LEU A 5 1.15 10.06 -4.08
N LEU A 6 2.30 10.72 -4.11
CA LEU A 6 2.50 11.98 -3.38
C LEU A 6 1.51 13.07 -3.81
N ALA A 7 1.12 13.09 -5.08
CA ALA A 7 0.10 14.01 -5.58
C ALA A 7 -1.29 13.76 -4.96
N GLN A 8 -1.54 12.55 -4.42
CA GLN A 8 -2.79 12.16 -3.76
C GLN A 8 -2.65 11.96 -2.25
N ALA A 9 -1.51 12.33 -1.65
CA ALA A 9 -1.26 12.16 -0.22
C ALA A 9 -2.20 12.98 0.69
N ASP A 10 -2.90 13.98 0.15
CA ASP A 10 -3.84 14.83 0.89
C ASP A 10 -5.26 14.22 1.00
N GLN A 11 -5.54 13.11 0.32
CA GLN A 11 -6.86 12.46 0.30
C GLN A 11 -6.75 10.98 0.65
N ASP A 12 -7.84 10.40 1.13
CA ASP A 12 -7.94 8.95 1.35
C ASP A 12 -7.81 8.22 0.00
N VAL A 13 -6.85 7.30 -0.09
CA VAL A 13 -6.52 6.62 -1.35
C VAL A 13 -6.77 5.13 -1.23
N VAL A 14 -7.47 4.60 -2.23
CA VAL A 14 -7.67 3.16 -2.43
C VAL A 14 -6.77 2.73 -3.60
N LEU A 15 -5.80 1.88 -3.29
CA LEU A 15 -4.96 1.20 -4.27
C LEU A 15 -5.74 0.01 -4.82
N ASP A 16 -6.27 0.16 -6.04
CA ASP A 16 -6.86 -0.95 -6.76
C ASP A 16 -5.77 -1.85 -7.36
N ALA A 17 -5.74 -3.10 -6.91
CA ALA A 17 -4.79 -4.10 -7.35
C ALA A 17 -5.36 -5.09 -8.38
N THR A 18 -6.52 -4.79 -8.97
CA THR A 18 -7.20 -5.66 -9.95
C THR A 18 -6.28 -6.00 -11.13
N HIS A 19 -5.52 -5.01 -11.61
CA HIS A 19 -4.60 -5.15 -12.73
C HIS A 19 -3.16 -5.48 -12.32
N VAL A 20 -2.91 -5.66 -11.02
CA VAL A 20 -1.56 -5.96 -10.51
C VAL A 20 -1.32 -7.46 -10.63
N THR A 21 -0.34 -7.82 -11.44
CA THR A 21 0.06 -9.22 -11.69
C THR A 21 1.28 -9.65 -10.91
N GLN A 22 2.11 -8.69 -10.46
CA GLN A 22 3.30 -8.96 -9.67
C GLN A 22 3.63 -7.84 -8.69
N ILE A 23 3.79 -8.16 -7.40
CA ILE A 23 4.38 -7.28 -6.39
C ILE A 23 5.73 -7.83 -5.94
N GLY A 24 6.75 -6.97 -6.00
CA GLY A 24 8.07 -7.25 -5.44
C GLY A 24 8.42 -6.30 -4.30
N GLY A 25 9.58 -6.51 -3.68
CA GLY A 25 10.04 -5.71 -2.53
C GLY A 25 10.14 -4.20 -2.79
N LEU A 26 10.47 -3.77 -4.02
CA LEU A 26 10.52 -2.35 -4.38
C LEU A 26 9.13 -1.71 -4.39
N ALA A 27 8.12 -2.41 -4.91
CA ALA A 27 6.73 -1.93 -4.89
C ALA A 27 6.22 -1.85 -3.44
N LEU A 28 6.55 -2.85 -2.62
CA LEU A 28 6.24 -2.87 -1.19
C LEU A 28 6.82 -1.66 -0.45
N GLN A 29 8.09 -1.30 -0.70
CA GLN A 29 8.72 -0.13 -0.10
C GLN A 29 8.02 1.18 -0.51
N VAL A 30 7.58 1.29 -1.77
CA VAL A 30 6.82 2.45 -2.26
C VAL A 30 5.48 2.55 -1.52
N ILE A 31 4.74 1.44 -1.44
CA ILE A 31 3.43 1.42 -0.78
C ILE A 31 3.57 1.70 0.72
N ARG A 32 4.58 1.15 1.42
CA ARG A 32 4.81 1.48 2.83
C ARG A 32 5.22 2.93 3.06
N ALA A 33 6.04 3.51 2.17
CA ALA A 33 6.38 4.94 2.25
C ALA A 33 5.14 5.82 2.05
N ALA A 34 4.21 5.39 1.19
CA ALA A 34 2.90 5.98 1.03
C ALA A 34 2.09 5.84 2.33
N ALA A 35 1.86 4.62 2.80
CA ALA A 35 1.09 4.33 4.01
C ALA A 35 1.52 5.21 5.19
N ARG A 36 2.84 5.35 5.38
CA ARG A 36 3.41 6.27 6.36
C ARG A 36 3.00 7.72 6.12
N SER A 37 3.17 8.24 4.91
CA SER A 37 2.83 9.63 4.58
C SER A 37 1.35 9.93 4.81
N TRP A 38 0.47 8.96 4.51
CA TRP A 38 -0.97 9.07 4.78
C TRP A 38 -1.25 9.05 6.28
N ALA A 39 -0.63 8.14 7.03
CA ALA A 39 -0.81 8.09 8.48
C ALA A 39 -0.28 9.37 9.17
N GLU A 40 0.86 9.92 8.73
CA GLU A 40 1.38 11.23 9.17
C GLU A 40 0.43 12.37 8.81
N ALA A 41 -0.31 12.26 7.70
CA ALA A 41 -1.36 13.20 7.30
C ALA A 41 -2.73 12.94 7.96
N GLY A 42 -2.86 11.90 8.80
CA GLY A 42 -4.13 11.49 9.40
C GLY A 42 -5.15 10.92 8.40
N ARG A 43 -4.67 10.39 7.28
CA ARG A 43 -5.45 9.81 6.17
C ARG A 43 -5.33 8.29 6.14
N SER A 44 -6.33 7.64 5.56
CA SER A 44 -6.34 6.19 5.38
C SER A 44 -5.85 5.82 3.98
N LEU A 45 -4.98 4.81 3.92
CA LEU A 45 -4.59 4.16 2.68
C LEU A 45 -5.11 2.71 2.72
N THR A 46 -5.85 2.30 1.69
CA THR A 46 -6.43 0.96 1.61
C THR A 46 -5.94 0.25 0.35
N PHE A 47 -5.75 -1.07 0.43
CA PHE A 47 -5.34 -1.89 -0.70
C PHE A 47 -6.43 -2.93 -1.00
N GLU A 48 -7.08 -2.80 -2.16
CA GLU A 48 -8.26 -3.60 -2.53
C GLU A 48 -8.06 -4.34 -3.85
N ASN A 49 -8.89 -5.36 -4.10
CA ASN A 49 -8.85 -6.20 -5.30
C ASN A 49 -7.50 -6.87 -5.58
N ALA A 50 -6.74 -7.20 -4.53
CA ALA A 50 -5.51 -7.97 -4.66
C ALA A 50 -5.82 -9.37 -5.21
N SER A 51 -5.29 -9.67 -6.40
CA SER A 51 -5.37 -11.02 -6.95
C SER A 51 -4.67 -12.04 -6.04
N THR A 52 -5.10 -13.30 -6.08
CA THR A 52 -4.53 -14.38 -5.25
C THR A 52 -3.01 -14.51 -5.42
N THR A 53 -2.49 -14.29 -6.63
CA THR A 53 -1.04 -14.24 -6.90
C THR A 53 -0.34 -13.12 -6.15
N VAL A 54 -0.95 -11.93 -6.08
CA VAL A 54 -0.40 -10.78 -5.34
C VAL A 54 -0.44 -11.06 -3.85
N CYS A 55 -1.52 -11.65 -3.34
CA CYS A 55 -1.59 -12.07 -1.93
C CYS A 55 -0.53 -13.12 -1.58
N ASP A 56 -0.25 -14.08 -2.47
CA ASP A 56 0.79 -15.08 -2.28
C ASP A 56 2.20 -14.45 -2.26
N GLN A 57 2.47 -13.52 -3.19
CA GLN A 57 3.72 -12.75 -3.23
C GLN A 57 3.91 -11.86 -2.00
N LEU A 58 2.84 -11.20 -1.54
CA LEU A 58 2.87 -10.42 -0.30
C LEU A 58 3.14 -11.33 0.90
N SER A 59 2.49 -12.49 0.96
CA SER A 59 2.69 -13.48 2.03
C SER A 59 4.12 -14.02 2.04
N LEU A 60 4.71 -14.24 0.86
CA LEU A 60 6.11 -14.64 0.71
C LEU A 60 7.07 -13.56 1.25
N LEU A 61 6.68 -12.29 1.16
CA LEU A 61 7.41 -11.15 1.70
C LEU A 61 7.09 -10.90 3.19
N GLY A 62 6.15 -11.63 3.78
CA GLY A 62 5.72 -11.48 5.18
C GLY A 62 4.67 -10.39 5.42
N PHE A 63 3.94 -9.99 4.38
CA PHE A 63 2.89 -8.96 4.45
C PHE A 63 1.55 -9.46 3.92
N ASN A 64 0.48 -8.75 4.28
CA ASN A 64 -0.88 -8.96 3.81
C ASN A 64 -1.39 -7.63 3.24
N PRO A 65 -2.37 -7.64 2.33
CA PRO A 65 -2.94 -6.40 1.78
C PRO A 65 -3.40 -5.43 2.89
N ASP A 66 -4.02 -5.93 3.96
CA ASP A 66 -4.41 -5.13 5.12
C ASP A 66 -3.24 -4.57 5.93
N THR A 67 -2.16 -5.34 6.11
CA THR A 67 -0.99 -4.91 6.90
C THR A 67 0.00 -4.06 6.10
N LEU A 68 -0.11 -4.09 4.77
CA LEU A 68 0.74 -3.34 3.86
C LEU A 68 0.48 -1.83 3.96
N THR A 69 -0.78 -1.45 4.12
CA THR A 69 -1.20 -0.04 4.19
C THR A 69 -1.53 0.42 5.60
N THR A 70 -1.65 -0.51 6.56
CA THR A 70 -1.70 -0.14 7.98
C THR A 70 -0.35 0.43 8.40
N TRP A 71 -0.38 1.68 8.85
CA TRP A 71 0.74 2.31 9.51
C TRP A 71 0.22 2.80 10.84
N GLU A 72 0.59 2.10 11.91
CA GLU A 72 0.29 2.56 13.26
C GLU A 72 1.11 3.84 13.47
N ALA A 73 0.49 5.00 13.27
CA ALA A 73 1.04 6.25 13.71
C ALA A 73 1.06 6.20 15.24
N GLU A 74 2.20 5.82 15.81
CA GLU A 74 2.49 5.97 17.23
C GLU A 74 2.14 7.43 17.59
N THR A 75 1.05 7.60 18.34
CA THR A 75 0.55 8.89 18.82
C THR A 75 1.33 9.33 20.05
#